data_AF-A0AA87B9G9-F1
#
_entry.id   AF-A0AA87B9G9-F1
#
_cell.length_a   1.000
_cell.length_b   1.000
_cell.length_c   1.000
_cell.angle_alpha   90.00
_cell.angle_beta   90.00
_cell.angle_gamma   90.00
#
_symmetry.space_group_name_H-M   'P 1'
#
loop_
_entity.id
_entity.type
_entity.pdbx_description
1 polymer ?
#
loop_
_entity_poly.entity_id
_entity_poly.type
_entity_poly.pdbx_seq_one_letter_code
_entity_poly.pdbx_strand_id
1 'polypeptide(L)'
;MPQHQPTVMEPALSCNSGNGKGNCDYDVISWFEDVSQNAGYVQTQLLCQILKQNYGVEYLKKWLGNYNILEMDACALESLFSSVVPISSHADFEPFIQRIADGDTGPLLTQQPITTLSLSSGTTEGRQNVYARRELKETLK
;
A
#
# COMPACT_ATOMS: atom_id res chain seq x y z
N MET A 1 8.20 -11.46 -20.03
CA MET A 1 6.96 -10.66 -20.00
C MET A 1 6.61 -10.45 -18.53
N PRO A 2 6.51 -9.21 -18.03
CA PRO A 2 6.07 -9.01 -16.66
C PRO A 2 4.56 -9.27 -16.62
N GLN A 3 4.17 -10.33 -15.93
CA GLN A 3 2.78 -10.63 -15.62
C GLN A 3 2.26 -9.50 -14.73
N HIS A 4 1.35 -8.66 -15.25
CA HIS A 4 0.57 -7.75 -14.41
C HIS A 4 -0.38 -8.61 -13.59
N GLN A 5 -0.06 -8.75 -12.31
CA GLN A 5 -0.93 -9.41 -11.35
C GLN A 5 -2.08 -8.43 -11.06
N PRO A 6 -3.37 -8.84 -11.19
CA PRO A 6 -4.49 -7.94 -10.99
C PRO A 6 -4.47 -7.36 -9.56
N THR A 7 -4.56 -6.03 -9.45
CA THR A 7 -4.68 -5.32 -8.19
C THR A 7 -6.06 -5.63 -7.60
N VAL A 8 -6.12 -6.21 -6.40
CA VAL A 8 -7.36 -6.69 -5.76
C VAL A 8 -8.37 -5.55 -5.51
N MET A 9 -7.91 -4.30 -5.52
CA MET A 9 -8.71 -3.09 -5.25
C MET A 9 -8.92 -2.18 -6.47
N GLU A 10 -8.71 -2.66 -7.70
CA GLU A 10 -9.00 -1.85 -8.90
C GLU A 10 -10.18 -2.45 -9.68
N PRO A 11 -11.17 -1.62 -10.08
CA PRO A 11 -12.18 -2.07 -11.02
C PRO A 11 -11.50 -2.40 -12.35
N ALA A 12 -11.85 -3.55 -12.93
CA ALA A 12 -11.34 -3.95 -14.23
C ALA A 12 -11.96 -3.06 -15.31
N LEU A 13 -11.46 -1.83 -15.51
CA LEU A 13 -11.95 -0.91 -16.54
C LEU A 13 -11.64 -1.46 -17.95
N SER A 14 -12.50 -2.36 -18.45
CA SER A 14 -12.46 -2.84 -19.82
C SER A 14 -13.46 -2.04 -20.65
N CYS A 15 -13.16 -0.77 -20.89
CA CYS A 15 -13.96 0.04 -21.80
C CYS A 15 -13.51 -0.22 -23.25
N ASN A 16 -14.10 -1.24 -23.88
CA ASN A 16 -14.01 -1.38 -25.33
C ASN A 16 -14.74 -0.19 -25.97
N SER A 17 -13.98 0.72 -26.60
CA SER A 17 -14.51 1.85 -27.36
C SER A 17 -15.24 1.34 -28.61
N GLY A 18 -16.54 1.07 -28.45
CA GLY A 18 -17.42 0.65 -29.54
C GLY A 18 -18.87 0.53 -29.09
N ASN A 19 -19.57 1.67 -29.06
CA ASN A 19 -21.03 1.82 -28.87
C ASN A 19 -21.64 1.35 -27.53
N GLY A 20 -22.11 2.32 -26.73
CA GLY A 20 -23.09 2.09 -25.66
C GLY A 20 -22.64 2.65 -24.31
N LYS A 21 -23.18 3.80 -23.93
CA LYS A 21 -22.91 4.54 -22.69
C LYS A 21 -23.49 3.86 -21.41
N GLY A 22 -23.56 2.53 -21.40
CA GLY A 22 -24.28 1.75 -20.38
C GLY A 22 -23.60 0.46 -19.94
N ASN A 23 -22.31 0.26 -20.22
CA ASN A 23 -21.59 -0.97 -19.83
C ASN A 23 -20.53 -0.74 -18.72
N CYS A 24 -20.06 0.49 -18.53
CA CYS A 24 -19.05 0.82 -17.50
C CYS A 24 -19.62 0.93 -16.09
N ASP A 25 -20.84 1.44 -15.96
CA ASP A 25 -21.45 1.67 -14.64
C ASP A 25 -21.81 0.35 -13.96
N TYR A 26 -22.25 -0.65 -14.74
CA TYR A 26 -22.50 -2.01 -14.22
C TYR A 26 -21.23 -2.73 -13.79
N ASP A 27 -20.11 -2.49 -14.48
CA ASP A 27 -18.81 -3.09 -14.17
C ASP A 27 -18.26 -2.56 -12.84
N VAL A 28 -18.32 -1.24 -12.63
CA VAL A 28 -17.89 -0.61 -11.37
C VAL A 28 -18.78 -1.04 -10.20
N ILE A 29 -20.11 -1.09 -10.39
CA ILE A 29 -21.03 -1.54 -9.34
C ILE A 29 -20.81 -3.02 -9.02
N SER A 30 -20.64 -3.88 -10.02
CA SER A 30 -20.37 -5.30 -9.81
C SER A 30 -19.04 -5.55 -9.10
N TRP A 31 -18.00 -4.80 -9.47
CA TRP A 31 -16.71 -4.84 -8.78
C TRP A 31 -16.83 -4.41 -7.31
N PHE A 32 -17.57 -3.33 -7.04
CA PHE A 32 -17.78 -2.85 -5.68
C PHE A 32 -18.52 -3.88 -4.83
N GLU A 33 -19.57 -4.49 -5.37
CA GLU A 33 -20.31 -5.56 -4.68
C GLU A 33 -19.40 -6.74 -4.35
N ASP A 34 -18.59 -7.20 -5.31
CA ASP A 34 -17.64 -8.32 -5.09
C ASP A 34 -16.59 -7.99 -4.03
N VAL A 35 -15.94 -6.81 -4.11
CA VAL A 35 -14.91 -6.40 -3.15
C VAL A 35 -15.49 -6.19 -1.76
N SER A 36 -16.68 -5.60 -1.65
CA SER A 36 -17.33 -5.35 -0.36
C SER A 36 -17.85 -6.63 0.28
N GLN A 37 -18.40 -7.56 -0.51
CA GLN A 37 -18.82 -8.88 -0.04
C GLN A 37 -17.64 -9.72 0.45
N ASN A 38 -16.48 -9.61 -0.21
CA ASN A 38 -15.27 -10.37 0.10
C ASN A 38 -14.22 -9.56 0.88
N ALA A 39 -14.63 -8.50 1.58
CA ALA A 39 -13.72 -7.51 2.17
C ALA A 39 -12.61 -8.11 3.04
N GLY A 40 -12.91 -9.13 3.86
CA GLY A 40 -11.91 -9.79 4.70
C GLY A 40 -10.80 -10.44 3.88
N TYR A 41 -11.18 -11.23 2.87
CA TYR A 41 -10.22 -11.87 1.96
C TYR A 41 -9.41 -10.82 1.18
N VAL A 42 -10.08 -9.78 0.66
CA VAL A 42 -9.41 -8.70 -0.08
C VAL A 42 -8.37 -7.99 0.78
N GLN A 43 -8.69 -7.69 2.05
CA GLN A 43 -7.77 -7.05 2.98
C GLN A 43 -6.57 -7.95 3.32
N THR A 44 -6.79 -9.25 3.55
CA THR A 44 -5.69 -10.22 3.79
C THR A 44 -4.75 -10.30 2.58
N GLN A 45 -5.28 -10.34 1.35
CA GLN A 45 -4.46 -10.33 0.13
C GLN A 45 -3.72 -9.01 -0.05
N LEU A 46 -4.38 -7.88 0.20
CA LEU A 46 -3.76 -6.56 0.10
C LEU A 46 -2.60 -6.40 1.09
N LEU A 47 -2.79 -6.80 2.34
CA LEU A 47 -1.73 -6.81 3.35
C LEU A 47 -0.54 -7.66 2.89
N CYS A 48 -0.80 -8.86 2.38
CA CYS A 48 0.23 -9.75 1.83
C CYS A 48 1.01 -9.07 0.69
N GLN A 49 0.31 -8.41 -0.25
CA GLN A 49 0.94 -7.67 -1.34
C GLN A 49 1.81 -6.52 -0.82
N ILE A 50 1.31 -5.71 0.12
CA ILE A 50 2.06 -4.59 0.73
C ILE A 50 3.34 -5.09 1.39
N LEU A 51 3.26 -6.16 2.19
CA LEU A 51 4.39 -6.71 2.92
C LEU A 51 5.44 -7.32 1.99
N LYS A 52 5.01 -8.07 0.96
CA LYS A 52 5.93 -8.65 -0.03
C LYS A 52 6.58 -7.57 -0.90
N GLN A 53 5.82 -6.57 -1.34
CA GLN A 53 6.34 -5.45 -2.13
C GLN A 53 7.33 -4.59 -1.34
N ASN A 54 7.14 -4.46 -0.03
CA ASN A 54 8.00 -3.65 0.83
C ASN A 54 8.97 -4.49 1.67
N TYR A 55 9.16 -5.77 1.34
CA TYR A 55 10.05 -6.65 2.11
C TYR A 55 11.48 -6.10 2.14
N GLY A 56 12.07 -6.01 3.33
CA GLY A 56 13.46 -5.58 3.51
C GLY A 56 13.67 -4.07 3.63
N VAL A 57 12.61 -3.24 3.57
CA VAL A 57 12.70 -1.81 3.93
C VAL A 57 13.08 -1.67 5.40
N GLU A 58 13.73 -0.56 5.76
CA GLU A 58 14.30 -0.34 7.09
C GLU A 58 13.28 -0.53 8.21
N TYR A 59 12.05 -0.01 8.04
CA TYR A 59 10.99 -0.18 9.02
C TYR A 59 10.56 -1.64 9.20
N LEU A 60 10.19 -2.35 8.12
CA LEU A 60 9.73 -3.74 8.23
C LEU A 60 10.85 -4.68 8.64
N LYS A 61 12.11 -4.39 8.30
CA LYS A 61 13.26 -5.22 8.69
C LYS A 61 13.43 -5.30 10.20
N LYS A 62 13.03 -4.26 10.95
CA LYS A 62 13.07 -4.26 12.44
C LYS A 62 12.20 -5.37 13.05
N TRP A 63 11.09 -5.72 12.41
CA TRP A 63 10.09 -6.64 12.95
C TRP A 63 10.05 -7.98 12.20
N LEU A 64 10.19 -7.94 10.88
CA LEU A 64 10.03 -9.08 9.98
C LEU A 64 11.35 -9.57 9.37
N GLY A 65 12.49 -8.96 9.69
CA GLY A 65 13.78 -9.24 9.05
C GLY A 65 14.30 -10.68 9.25
N ASN A 66 13.85 -11.35 10.31
CA ASN A 66 14.25 -12.74 10.62
C ASN A 66 13.29 -13.79 10.03
N TYR A 67 12.22 -13.37 9.36
CA TYR A 67 11.20 -14.25 8.80
C TYR A 67 11.29 -14.27 7.27
N ASN A 68 11.08 -15.44 6.68
CA ASN A 68 10.96 -15.57 5.22
C ASN A 68 9.52 -15.30 4.77
N ILE A 69 9.10 -14.03 4.79
CA ILE A 69 7.72 -13.66 4.46
C ILE A 69 7.36 -13.84 2.98
N LEU A 70 8.34 -13.99 2.09
CA LEU A 70 8.11 -14.12 0.65
C LEU A 70 7.44 -15.46 0.30
N GLU A 71 7.79 -16.51 1.04
CA GLU A 71 7.27 -17.88 0.84
C GLU A 71 6.01 -18.17 1.67
N MET A 72 5.59 -17.27 2.56
CA MET A 72 4.41 -17.45 3.39
C MET A 72 3.11 -17.23 2.59
N ASP A 73 2.08 -17.99 2.92
CA ASP A 73 0.72 -17.74 2.49
C ASP A 73 0.12 -16.50 3.21
N ALA A 74 -0.96 -15.96 2.65
CA ALA A 74 -1.50 -14.68 3.10
C ALA A 74 -2.06 -14.74 4.55
N CYS A 75 -2.67 -15.85 4.95
CA CYS A 75 -3.26 -15.99 6.29
C CYS A 75 -2.18 -16.13 7.38
N ALA A 76 -1.13 -16.92 7.11
CA ALA A 76 0.02 -17.03 8.00
C ALA A 76 0.77 -15.69 8.13
N LEU A 77 0.91 -14.97 7.01
CA LEU A 77 1.57 -13.67 6.99
C LEU A 77 0.77 -12.60 7.74
N GLU A 78 -0.55 -12.58 7.60
CA GLU A 78 -1.44 -11.71 8.39
C GLU A 78 -1.28 -12.00 9.89
N SER A 79 -1.35 -13.27 10.28
CA SER A 79 -1.20 -13.67 11.69
C SER A 79 0.16 -13.27 12.27
N LEU A 80 1.23 -13.45 11.49
CA LEU A 80 2.58 -13.03 11.87
C LEU A 80 2.63 -11.51 12.05
N PHE A 81 2.16 -10.74 11.06
CA PHE A 81 2.18 -9.27 11.08
C PHE A 81 1.48 -8.73 12.32
N SER A 82 0.26 -9.19 12.61
CA SER A 82 -0.51 -8.76 13.78
C SER A 82 0.15 -9.13 15.11
N SER A 83 0.99 -10.18 15.13
CA SER A 83 1.69 -10.60 16.35
C SER A 83 3.00 -9.84 16.61
N VAL A 84 3.68 -9.34 15.56
CA VAL A 84 5.06 -8.84 15.69
C VAL A 84 5.21 -7.35 15.39
N VAL A 85 4.32 -6.76 14.59
CA VAL A 85 4.40 -5.34 14.24
C VAL A 85 3.51 -4.55 15.21
N PRO A 86 4.06 -3.61 15.99
CA PRO A 86 3.29 -2.85 16.95
C PRO A 86 2.40 -1.81 16.27
N ILE A 87 1.26 -1.51 16.91
CA ILE A 87 0.46 -0.33 16.57
C ILE A 87 1.32 0.91 16.85
N SER A 88 1.64 1.65 15.79
CA SER A 88 2.56 2.78 15.83
C SER A 88 1.81 4.11 15.77
N SER A 89 2.35 5.13 16.44
CA SER A 89 1.88 6.51 16.42
C SER A 89 2.65 7.34 15.38
N HIS A 90 2.19 8.57 15.09
CA HIS A 90 2.88 9.46 14.15
C HIS A 90 4.31 9.79 14.60
N ALA A 91 4.53 9.96 15.92
CA ALA A 91 5.84 10.24 16.50
C ALA A 91 6.88 9.13 16.22
N ASP A 92 6.45 7.88 16.07
CA ASP A 92 7.34 6.75 15.76
C ASP A 92 7.91 6.84 14.32
N PHE A 93 7.27 7.62 13.45
CA PHE A 93 7.67 7.81 12.05
C PHE A 93 8.45 9.10 11.78
N GLU A 94 8.49 10.04 12.73
CA GLU A 94 9.24 11.32 12.63
C GLU A 94 10.69 11.14 12.15
N PRO A 95 11.48 10.17 12.67
CA PRO A 95 12.86 9.98 12.20
C PRO A 95 12.95 9.60 10.71
N PHE A 96 11.97 8.88 10.19
CA PHE A 96 11.93 8.52 8.77
C PHE A 96 11.45 9.69 7.92
N ILE A 97 10.43 10.43 8.39
CA ILE A 97 9.90 11.62 7.71
C ILE A 97 10.99 12.67 7.56
N GLN A 98 11.77 12.93 8.61
CA GLN A 98 12.86 13.90 8.56
C GLN A 98 13.92 13.49 7.53
N ARG A 99 14.32 12.21 7.50
CA ARG A 99 15.27 11.71 6.49
C ARG A 99 14.74 11.85 5.06
N ILE A 100 13.46 11.59 4.85
CA ILE A 100 12.81 11.81 3.55
C ILE A 100 12.83 13.31 3.19
N ALA A 101 12.55 14.20 4.14
CA ALA A 101 12.60 15.65 3.95
C ALA A 101 14.01 16.14 3.61
N ASP A 102 15.04 15.51 4.20
CA ASP A 102 16.45 15.78 3.93
C ASP A 102 16.92 15.20 2.58
N GLY A 103 16.07 14.45 1.88
CA GLY A 103 16.32 13.89 0.55
C GLY A 103 16.86 12.45 0.53
N ASP A 104 16.74 11.71 1.63
CA ASP A 104 17.07 10.28 1.66
C ASP A 104 16.12 9.50 0.73
N THR A 105 16.69 8.85 -0.28
CA THR A 105 15.97 8.04 -1.28
C THR A 105 16.09 6.53 -1.00
N GLY A 106 16.65 6.15 0.14
CA GLY A 106 16.78 4.77 0.57
C GLY A 106 15.42 4.10 0.85
N PRO A 107 15.41 2.75 0.96
CA PRO A 107 14.20 1.98 1.22
C PRO A 107 13.80 2.07 2.71
N LEU A 108 13.31 3.23 3.14
CA LEU A 108 12.99 3.52 4.55
C LEU A 108 11.67 2.88 4.98
N LEU A 109 10.58 3.33 4.35
CA LEU A 109 9.20 2.90 4.62
C LEU A 109 8.64 2.06 3.46
N THR A 110 9.08 2.34 2.23
CA THR A 110 8.67 1.63 1.02
C THR A 110 9.88 1.27 0.16
N GLN A 111 9.76 0.23 -0.66
CA GLN A 111 10.85 -0.15 -1.59
C GLN A 111 11.10 0.90 -2.67
N GLN A 112 10.05 1.59 -3.10
CA GLN A 112 10.19 2.74 -3.99
C GLN A 112 10.47 4.00 -3.16
N PRO A 113 11.35 4.90 -3.63
CA PRO A 113 11.62 6.16 -2.93
C PRO A 113 10.36 7.01 -2.77
N ILE A 114 10.24 7.65 -1.61
CA ILE A 114 9.21 8.64 -1.33
C ILE A 114 9.82 10.00 -1.63
N THR A 115 9.23 10.74 -2.56
CA THR A 115 9.75 12.05 -3.00
C THR A 115 8.85 13.22 -2.60
N THR A 116 7.66 12.93 -2.06
CA THR A 116 6.69 13.96 -1.67
C THR A 116 6.17 13.74 -0.26
N LEU A 117 6.03 14.85 0.46
CA LEU A 117 5.46 14.91 1.79
C LEU A 117 4.18 15.75 1.72
N SER A 118 3.12 15.29 2.38
CA SER A 118 1.82 15.97 2.45
C SER A 118 1.50 16.34 3.89
N LEU A 119 0.99 17.55 4.11
CA LEU A 119 0.52 18.01 5.41
C LEU A 119 -0.94 17.61 5.59
N SER A 120 -1.28 17.02 6.74
CA SER A 120 -2.69 16.80 7.10
C SER A 120 -3.26 17.99 7.87
N SER A 121 -4.59 18.06 7.93
CA SER A 121 -5.32 19.00 8.77
C SER A 121 -5.23 18.67 10.27
N GLY A 122 -4.77 17.46 10.63
CA GLY A 122 -4.56 17.04 12.00
C GLY A 122 -3.27 17.59 12.58
N THR A 123 -3.25 17.84 13.88
CA THR A 123 -2.07 18.32 14.60
C THR A 123 -1.68 17.39 15.74
N THR A 124 -0.38 17.18 15.91
CA THR A 124 0.21 16.51 17.07
C THR A 124 1.13 17.52 17.76
N GLU A 125 0.89 17.75 19.06
CA GLU A 125 1.62 18.75 19.87
C GLU A 125 1.64 20.17 19.28
N GLY A 126 0.58 20.54 18.56
CA GLY A 126 0.44 21.87 17.93
C GLY A 126 1.18 22.03 16.60
N ARG A 127 1.82 20.98 16.07
CA ARG A 127 2.41 20.95 14.71
C ARG A 127 1.52 20.15 13.76
N GLN A 128 1.46 20.57 12.50
CA GLN A 128 0.75 19.80 11.47
C GLN A 128 1.46 18.47 11.21
N ASN A 129 0.66 17.41 11.07
CA ASN A 129 1.21 16.08 10.83
C ASN A 129 1.63 15.94 9.36
N VAL A 130 2.86 15.48 9.16
CA VAL A 130 3.44 15.24 7.83
C VAL A 130 3.32 13.76 7.50
N TYR A 131 2.88 13.45 6.27
CA TYR A 131 2.75 12.07 5.79
C TYR A 131 3.53 11.86 4.51
N ALA A 132 4.21 10.72 4.45
CA ALA A 132 4.99 10.29 3.30
C ALA A 132 4.04 9.77 2.19
N ARG A 133 4.16 10.31 0.97
CA ARG A 133 3.31 9.92 -0.17
C ARG A 133 4.16 9.45 -1.35
N ARG A 134 3.72 8.38 -2.01
CA ARG A 134 4.25 7.98 -3.31
C ARG A 134 3.55 8.80 -4.42
N GLU A 135 4.35 9.41 -5.30
CA GLU A 135 3.84 9.92 -6.57
C GLU A 135 3.52 8.74 -7.49
N LEU A 136 2.25 8.56 -7.85
CA LEU A 136 1.87 7.64 -8.92
C LEU A 136 2.24 8.31 -10.25
N LYS A 137 3.46 8.04 -10.74
CA LYS A 137 3.76 8.32 -12.14
C LYS A 137 2.98 7.32 -12.97
N GLU A 138 1.86 7.73 -13.54
CA GLU A 138 1.22 7.01 -14.63
C GLU A 138 2.30 6.77 -15.69
N THR A 139 2.74 5.52 -15.81
CA THR A 139 3.73 5.16 -16.81
C THR A 139 2.98 4.97 -18.11
N LEU A 140 2.63 6.08 -18.77
CA LEU A 140 2.19 6.07 -20.16
C LEU A 140 3.36 5.52 -21.00
N LYS A 141 3.23 4.27 -21.44
CA LYS A 141 4.01 3.68 -22.53
C LYS A 141 3.06 3.01 -23.50
#